data_AF-A0A5N5V541-F1
#
_entry.id   AF-A0A5N5V541-F1
#
_cell.length_a   1.000
_cell.length_b   1.000
_cell.length_c   1.000
_cell.angle_alpha   90.00
_cell.angle_beta   90.00
_cell.angle_gamma   90.00
#
_symmetry.space_group_name_H-M   'P 1'
#
loop_
_entity.id
_entity.type
_entity.pdbx_description
1 polymer ?
#
loop_
_entity_poly.entity_id
_entity_poly.type
_entity_poly.pdbx_seq_one_letter_code
_entity_poly.pdbx_strand_id
1 'polypeptide(L)'
;MEVGPAYAQAGLDTLWNGAGSSFIAVSLALFCFTTIVAYYYMAETNLRFLLGSYVRVTMPLIRGTVGSNATIALQALILVSVVIGTVSTATEAWVLGDIGVGLMAWLNIVGIIILQKPAYQALWDYQKQKKAGLDPVFDPRALNIVGATFWEERAATSAHTDSVGK
;
A
#
# COMPACT_ATOMS: atom_id res chain seq x y z
N MET A 1 9.10 28.62 20.39
CA MET A 1 8.54 27.38 20.98
C MET A 1 8.50 26.38 19.85
N GLU A 2 9.24 25.28 19.97
CA GLU A 2 9.40 24.28 18.91
C GLU A 2 8.06 23.57 18.69
N VAL A 3 7.55 23.57 17.46
CA VAL A 3 6.24 23.03 17.12
C VAL A 3 6.37 21.51 17.09
N GLY A 4 5.63 20.78 17.93
CA GLY A 4 5.80 19.33 18.08
C GLY A 4 4.89 18.68 19.13
N PRO A 5 5.10 17.40 19.48
CA PRO A 5 4.28 16.66 20.45
C PRO A 5 4.20 17.34 21.83
N ALA A 6 5.21 18.15 22.19
CA ALA A 6 5.22 18.98 23.40
C ALA A 6 4.09 20.02 23.44
N TYR A 7 3.61 20.52 22.29
CA TYR A 7 2.48 21.46 22.21
C TYR A 7 1.14 20.79 22.54
N ALA A 8 0.95 19.56 22.05
CA ALA A 8 -0.23 18.76 22.39
C ALA A 8 -0.22 18.36 23.86
N GLN A 9 0.97 18.05 24.42
CA GLN A 9 1.17 17.79 25.84
C GLN A 9 0.82 19.00 26.71
N ALA A 10 1.38 20.18 26.39
CA ALA A 10 1.09 21.41 27.12
C ALA A 10 -0.39 21.81 27.04
N GLY A 11 -1.04 21.59 25.89
CA GLY A 11 -2.47 21.83 25.72
C GLY A 11 -3.33 20.90 26.61
N LEU A 12 -2.99 19.62 26.68
CA LEU A 12 -3.74 18.67 27.53
C LEU A 12 -3.48 18.88 29.03
N ASP A 13 -2.28 19.30 29.42
CA ASP A 13 -1.97 19.64 30.81
C ASP A 13 -2.83 20.80 31.34
N THR A 14 -3.33 21.70 30.46
CA THR A 14 -4.30 22.74 30.85
C THR A 14 -5.69 22.20 31.16
N LEU A 15 -6.05 21.01 30.64
CA LEU A 15 -7.36 20.39 30.83
C LEU A 15 -7.35 19.36 31.98
N TRP A 16 -6.21 18.73 32.26
CA TRP A 16 -6.08 17.69 33.28
C TRP A 16 -4.70 17.73 33.94
N ASN A 17 -4.63 18.34 35.14
CA ASN A 17 -3.37 18.49 35.90
C ASN A 17 -2.66 17.13 36.10
N GLY A 18 -1.55 16.90 35.39
CA GLY A 18 -0.58 15.83 35.65
C GLY A 18 -0.87 14.46 35.05
N ALA A 19 -2.01 14.23 34.37
CA ALA A 19 -2.32 12.94 33.73
C ALA A 19 -2.32 12.97 32.19
N GLY A 20 -2.22 14.16 31.58
CA GLY A 20 -2.26 14.33 30.13
C GLY A 20 -1.09 13.67 29.40
N SER A 21 0.12 13.78 29.96
CA SER A 21 1.34 13.18 29.39
C SER A 21 1.28 11.66 29.31
N SER A 22 0.80 10.98 30.36
CA SER A 22 0.65 9.52 30.39
C SER A 22 -0.41 9.03 29.40
N PHE A 23 -1.53 9.75 29.27
CA PHE A 23 -2.57 9.43 28.29
C PHE A 23 -2.04 9.55 26.86
N ILE A 24 -1.37 10.66 26.53
CA ILE A 24 -0.77 10.89 25.20
C ILE A 24 0.27 9.81 24.90
N ALA A 25 1.11 9.43 25.87
CA ALA A 25 2.11 8.39 25.67
C ALA A 25 1.46 7.04 25.29
N VAL A 26 0.39 6.62 25.98
CA VAL A 26 -0.33 5.38 25.68
C VAL A 26 -1.01 5.45 24.31
N SER A 27 -1.70 6.56 24.01
CA SER A 27 -2.35 6.74 22.70
C SER A 27 -1.33 6.75 21.55
N LEU A 28 -0.20 7.43 21.73
CA LEU A 28 0.86 7.51 20.73
C LEU A 28 1.55 6.15 20.53
N ALA A 29 1.73 5.37 21.61
CA ALA A 29 2.27 4.02 21.53
C ALA A 29 1.36 3.10 20.70
N LEU A 30 0.04 3.10 20.98
CA LEU A 30 -0.92 2.29 20.21
C LEU A 30 -1.03 2.75 18.75
N PHE A 31 -1.02 4.06 18.51
CA PHE A 31 -1.06 4.62 17.16
C PHE A 31 0.19 4.28 16.35
N CYS A 32 1.38 4.45 16.94
CA CYS A 32 2.65 4.09 16.31
C CYS A 32 2.72 2.58 16.04
N PHE A 33 2.30 1.75 17.00
CA PHE A 33 2.28 0.30 16.84
C PHE A 33 1.41 -0.15 15.65
N THR A 34 0.17 0.32 15.59
CA THR A 34 -0.74 -0.01 14.48
C THR A 34 -0.23 0.50 13.14
N THR A 35 0.38 1.69 13.13
CA THR A 35 0.99 2.28 11.94
C THR A 35 2.17 1.45 11.42
N ILE A 36 3.09 1.01 12.29
CA ILE A 36 4.22 0.15 11.91
C ILE A 36 3.72 -1.17 11.32
N VAL A 37 2.72 -1.80 11.93
CA VAL A 37 2.14 -3.06 11.42
C VAL A 37 1.49 -2.86 10.05
N ALA A 38 0.74 -1.78 9.87
CA ALA A 38 0.11 -1.47 8.59
C ALA A 38 1.16 -1.23 7.49
N TYR A 39 2.20 -0.45 7.76
CA TYR A 39 3.29 -0.21 6.79
C TYR A 39 4.07 -1.48 6.48
N TYR A 40 4.35 -2.33 7.49
CA TYR A 40 4.96 -3.63 7.27
C TYR A 40 4.11 -4.49 6.32
N TYR A 41 2.79 -4.55 6.54
CA TYR A 41 1.89 -5.33 5.69
C TYR A 41 1.83 -4.80 4.24
N MET A 42 1.79 -3.48 4.06
CA MET A 42 1.84 -2.86 2.73
C MET A 42 3.17 -3.15 2.02
N ALA A 43 4.29 -3.02 2.74
CA ALA A 43 5.61 -3.29 2.19
C ALA A 43 5.78 -4.77 1.84
N GLU A 44 5.30 -5.69 2.67
CA GLU A 44 5.35 -7.12 2.41
C GLU A 44 4.52 -7.49 1.17
N THR A 45 3.28 -6.99 1.09
CA THR A 45 2.42 -7.20 -0.08
C THR A 45 3.08 -6.66 -1.36
N ASN A 46 3.61 -5.44 -1.32
CA ASN A 46 4.29 -4.82 -2.47
C ASN A 46 5.55 -5.59 -2.87
N LEU A 47 6.32 -6.07 -1.89
CA LEU A 47 7.53 -6.85 -2.11
C LEU A 47 7.20 -8.21 -2.74
N ARG A 48 6.16 -8.89 -2.25
CA ARG A 48 5.66 -10.15 -2.84
C ARG A 48 5.16 -9.94 -4.27
N PHE A 49 4.48 -8.82 -4.54
CA PHE A 49 4.03 -8.45 -5.88
C PHE A 49 5.20 -8.20 -6.84
N LEU A 50 6.19 -7.40 -6.42
CA LEU A 50 7.42 -7.13 -7.19
C LEU A 50 8.22 -8.41 -7.47
N LEU A 51 8.29 -9.31 -6.51
CA LEU A 51 8.98 -10.58 -6.65
C LEU A 51 8.20 -11.57 -7.56
N GLY A 52 6.89 -11.44 -7.72
CA GLY A 52 6.09 -12.20 -8.72
C GLY A 52 6.47 -13.68 -8.83
N SER A 53 6.83 -14.14 -10.03
CA SER A 53 7.32 -15.52 -10.27
C SER A 53 8.71 -15.82 -9.67
N TYR A 54 9.52 -14.80 -9.37
CA TYR A 54 10.80 -14.95 -8.66
C TYR A 54 10.62 -15.33 -7.19
N VAL A 55 9.40 -15.22 -6.64
CA VAL A 55 9.06 -15.85 -5.36
C VAL A 55 9.34 -17.34 -5.37
N ARG A 56 9.35 -18.06 -6.51
CA ARG A 56 9.69 -19.50 -6.54
C ARG A 56 11.14 -19.80 -6.92
N VAL A 57 11.94 -18.78 -7.24
CA VAL A 57 13.35 -18.98 -7.58
C VAL A 57 14.11 -19.24 -6.29
N THR A 58 14.58 -20.47 -6.14
CA THR A 58 15.43 -20.87 -5.03
C THR A 58 16.81 -20.27 -5.25
N MET A 59 17.29 -19.46 -4.32
CA MET A 59 18.65 -18.91 -4.41
C MET A 59 19.63 -19.92 -3.81
N PRO A 60 20.61 -20.45 -4.57
CA PRO A 60 21.49 -21.52 -4.10
C PRO A 60 22.48 -21.08 -3.01
N LEU A 61 22.62 -19.77 -2.74
CA LEU A 61 23.59 -19.23 -1.79
C LEU A 61 23.09 -19.18 -0.33
N ILE A 62 21.76 -19.12 -0.10
CA ILE A 62 21.17 -19.01 1.24
C ILE A 62 19.96 -19.94 1.28
N ARG A 63 19.96 -20.94 2.17
CA ARG A 63 18.86 -21.91 2.36
C ARG A 63 17.52 -21.19 2.53
N GLY A 64 16.73 -21.13 1.46
CA GLY A 64 15.41 -20.50 1.48
C GLY A 64 14.94 -20.04 0.10
N THR A 65 13.64 -19.85 0.00
CA THR A 65 12.99 -19.24 -1.16
C THR A 65 13.25 -17.72 -1.16
N VAL A 66 13.51 -17.08 -2.31
CA VAL A 66 13.76 -15.62 -2.40
C VAL A 66 12.68 -14.80 -1.68
N GLY A 67 11.42 -15.25 -1.76
CA GLY A 67 10.32 -14.63 -1.04
C GLY A 67 10.49 -14.63 0.50
N SER A 68 10.97 -15.74 1.09
CA SER A 68 11.17 -15.84 2.54
C SER A 68 12.36 -15.02 3.03
N ASN A 69 13.42 -14.95 2.24
CA ASN A 69 14.61 -14.18 2.60
C ASN A 69 14.33 -12.67 2.49
N ALA A 70 13.54 -12.27 1.48
CA ALA A 70 13.13 -10.88 1.30
C ALA A 70 12.20 -10.39 2.43
N THR A 71 11.28 -11.24 2.92
CA THR A 71 10.45 -10.90 4.09
C THR A 71 11.27 -10.79 5.37
N ILE A 72 12.23 -11.69 5.59
CA ILE A 72 13.13 -11.61 6.76
C ILE A 72 14.00 -10.35 6.68
N ALA A 73 14.52 -10.01 5.50
CA ALA A 73 15.29 -8.78 5.30
C ALA A 73 14.43 -7.53 5.54
N LEU A 74 13.18 -7.50 5.06
CA LEU A 74 12.24 -6.41 5.31
C LEU A 74 11.95 -6.26 6.81
N GLN A 75 11.69 -7.37 7.51
CA GLN A 75 11.45 -7.36 8.95
C GLN A 75 12.68 -6.87 9.72
N ALA A 76 13.87 -7.33 9.36
CA ALA A 76 15.13 -6.87 9.95
C ALA A 76 15.35 -5.37 9.70
N LEU A 77 15.09 -4.90 8.48
CA LEU A 77 15.24 -3.48 8.12
C LEU A 77 14.27 -2.59 8.90
N ILE A 78 13.00 -3.00 9.06
CA ILE A 78 12.02 -2.26 9.86
C ILE A 78 12.42 -2.23 11.33
N LEU A 79 12.88 -3.36 11.89
CA LEU A 79 13.36 -3.40 13.28
C LEU A 79 14.56 -2.47 13.50
N VAL A 80 15.55 -2.50 12.60
CA VAL A 80 16.71 -1.60 12.66
C VAL A 80 16.26 -0.15 12.51
N SER A 81 15.34 0.14 11.58
CA SER A 81 14.79 1.49 11.38
C SER A 81 14.05 2.01 12.60
N VAL A 82 13.31 1.17 13.33
CA VAL A 82 12.64 1.55 14.57
C VAL A 82 13.67 1.89 15.65
N VAL A 83 14.72 1.08 15.80
CA VAL A 83 15.80 1.34 16.76
C VAL A 83 16.57 2.62 16.42
N ILE A 84 16.85 2.87 15.15
CA ILE A 84 17.47 4.13 14.71
C ILE A 84 16.52 5.31 14.96
N GLY A 85 15.21 5.11 14.76
CA GLY A 85 14.18 6.11 15.00
C GLY A 85 14.04 6.53 16.46
N THR A 86 14.40 5.69 17.44
CA THR A 86 14.40 6.10 18.86
C THR A 86 15.57 7.00 19.23
N VAL A 87 16.64 7.00 18.44
CA VAL A 87 17.88 7.78 18.68
C VAL A 87 17.98 9.00 17.76
N SER A 88 17.26 8.99 16.63
CA SER A 88 17.25 10.09 15.65
C SER A 88 16.47 11.30 16.17
N THR A 89 16.87 12.50 15.75
CA THR A 89 16.10 13.71 16.07
C THR A 89 14.79 13.72 15.28
N ALA A 90 13.76 14.38 15.81
CA ALA A 90 12.47 14.50 15.12
C ALA A 90 12.66 15.08 13.71
N THR A 91 13.44 16.15 13.58
CA THR A 91 13.71 16.83 12.29
C THR A 91 14.35 15.89 11.27
N GLU A 92 15.35 15.10 11.65
CA GLU A 92 15.99 14.15 10.73
C GLU A 92 15.03 13.04 10.30
N ALA A 93 14.21 12.54 11.23
CA ALA A 93 13.20 11.53 10.95
C ALA A 93 12.11 12.05 9.98
N TRP A 94 11.68 13.29 10.16
CA TRP A 94 10.74 13.95 9.23
C TRP A 94 11.34 14.14 7.84
N VAL A 95 12.59 14.60 7.74
CA VAL A 95 13.28 14.78 6.45
C VAL A 95 13.42 13.46 5.70
N LEU A 96 13.80 12.39 6.39
CA LEU A 96 13.89 11.05 5.78
C LEU A 96 12.51 10.55 5.31
N GLY A 97 11.47 10.84 6.10
CA GLY A 97 10.08 10.54 5.75
C GLY A 97 9.61 11.28 4.50
N ASP A 98 9.85 12.58 4.41
CA ASP A 98 9.44 13.42 3.28
C ASP A 98 10.09 12.96 1.97
N ILE A 99 11.37 12.57 2.01
CA ILE A 99 12.07 12.02 0.84
C ILE A 99 11.43 10.70 0.41
N GLY A 100 11.13 9.81 1.36
CA GLY A 100 10.51 8.51 1.09
C GLY A 100 9.12 8.64 0.47
N VAL A 101 8.26 9.46 1.07
CA VAL A 101 6.89 9.72 0.57
C VAL A 101 6.94 10.44 -0.79
N GLY A 102 7.87 11.39 -0.96
CA GLY A 102 8.07 12.09 -2.23
C GLY A 102 8.46 11.16 -3.37
N LEU A 103 9.40 10.23 -3.13
CA LEU A 103 9.79 9.22 -4.12
C LEU A 103 8.61 8.30 -4.49
N MET A 104 7.87 7.83 -3.48
CA MET A 104 6.67 7.00 -3.69
C MET A 104 5.63 7.74 -4.54
N ALA A 105 5.36 9.00 -4.23
CA ALA A 105 4.40 9.82 -4.94
C ALA A 105 4.80 10.02 -6.40
N TRP A 106 6.06 10.35 -6.67
CA TRP A 106 6.55 10.53 -8.04
C TRP A 106 6.40 9.27 -8.90
N LEU A 107 6.79 8.11 -8.37
CA LEU A 107 6.65 6.84 -9.08
C LEU A 107 5.16 6.52 -9.38
N ASN A 108 4.28 6.79 -8.42
CA ASN A 108 2.85 6.55 -8.59
C ASN A 108 2.22 7.50 -9.61
N ILE A 109 2.55 8.80 -9.57
CA ILE A 109 2.06 9.81 -10.52
C ILE A 109 2.47 9.45 -11.94
N VAL A 110 3.74 9.09 -12.16
CA VAL A 110 4.21 8.65 -13.49
C VAL A 110 3.45 7.40 -13.95
N GLY A 111 3.22 6.45 -13.05
CA GLY A 111 2.39 5.27 -13.33
C GLY A 111 0.98 5.63 -13.76
N ILE A 112 0.31 6.53 -13.04
CA ILE A 112 -1.04 7.02 -13.38
C ILE A 112 -1.04 7.67 -14.77
N ILE A 113 -0.04 8.50 -15.10
CA ILE A 113 0.06 9.17 -16.40
C ILE A 113 0.21 8.15 -17.54
N ILE A 114 0.96 7.06 -17.34
CA ILE A 114 1.10 6.01 -18.36
C ILE A 114 -0.21 5.20 -18.48
N LEU A 115 -0.85 4.85 -17.35
CA LEU A 115 -2.08 4.05 -17.31
C LEU A 115 -3.36 4.86 -17.58
N GLN A 116 -3.29 6.19 -17.71
CA GLN A 116 -4.48 7.03 -17.85
C GLN A 116 -5.35 6.62 -19.06
N LYS A 117 -4.73 6.29 -20.20
CA LYS A 117 -5.44 5.93 -21.43
C LYS A 117 -6.33 4.68 -21.25
N PRO A 118 -5.79 3.50 -20.86
CA PRO A 118 -6.63 2.33 -20.62
C PRO A 118 -7.59 2.53 -19.43
N ALA A 119 -7.21 3.29 -18.40
CA ALA A 119 -8.09 3.57 -17.26
C ALA A 119 -9.33 4.40 -17.67
N TYR A 120 -9.16 5.44 -18.49
CA TYR A 120 -10.30 6.22 -19.01
C TYR A 120 -11.17 5.40 -19.96
N GLN A 121 -10.58 4.53 -20.78
CA GLN A 121 -11.34 3.62 -21.66
C GLN A 121 -12.20 2.66 -20.86
N ALA A 122 -11.65 2.03 -19.81
CA ALA A 122 -12.39 1.17 -18.89
C ALA A 122 -13.51 1.94 -18.17
N LEU A 123 -13.23 3.17 -17.75
CA LEU A 123 -14.22 4.01 -17.06
C LEU A 123 -15.39 4.38 -17.98
N TRP A 124 -15.13 4.76 -19.23
CA TRP A 124 -16.18 5.07 -20.19
C TRP A 124 -17.04 3.86 -20.54
N ASP A 125 -16.44 2.69 -20.64
CA ASP A 125 -17.18 1.45 -20.86
C ASP A 125 -18.10 1.12 -19.68
N TYR A 126 -17.57 1.21 -18.45
CA TYR A 126 -18.36 1.06 -17.22
C TYR A 126 -19.53 2.05 -17.17
N GLN A 127 -19.29 3.33 -17.51
CA GLN A 127 -20.33 4.35 -17.53
C GLN A 127 -21.40 4.10 -18.61
N LYS A 128 -21.02 3.58 -19.78
CA LYS A 128 -21.97 3.20 -20.84
C LYS A 128 -22.86 2.04 -20.40
N GLN A 129 -22.27 0.98 -19.85
CA GLN A 129 -23.01 -0.19 -19.37
C GLN A 129 -23.97 0.19 -18.23
N LYS A 130 -23.50 1.00 -17.26
CA LYS A 130 -24.33 1.50 -16.15
C LYS A 130 -25.48 2.40 -16.64
N LYS A 131 -25.26 3.26 -17.63
CA LYS A 131 -26.33 4.10 -18.22
C LYS A 131 -27.34 3.28 -19.03
N ALA A 132 -26.92 2.15 -19.60
CA ALA A 132 -27.80 1.23 -20.31
C ALA A 132 -28.64 0.34 -19.36
N GLY A 133 -28.46 0.46 -18.04
CA GLY A 133 -29.18 -0.35 -17.05
C GLY A 133 -28.76 -1.83 -17.03
N LEU A 134 -27.61 -2.16 -17.65
CA LEU A 134 -27.02 -3.50 -17.65
C LEU A 134 -26.14 -3.67 -16.42
N ASP A 135 -25.99 -4.91 -15.95
CA ASP A 135 -24.97 -5.24 -14.95
C ASP A 135 -23.58 -5.09 -15.57
N PRO A 136 -22.72 -4.19 -15.07
CA PRO A 136 -21.48 -3.86 -15.73
C PRO A 136 -20.45 -5.00 -15.63
N VAL A 137 -20.16 -5.64 -16.77
CA VAL A 137 -19.12 -6.66 -16.90
C VAL A 137 -17.96 -6.05 -17.70
N PHE A 138 -16.79 -5.97 -17.06
CA PHE A 138 -15.59 -5.46 -17.71
C PHE A 138 -15.03 -6.50 -18.68
N ASP A 139 -15.14 -6.27 -19.99
CA ASP A 139 -14.48 -7.06 -21.02
C ASP A 139 -13.24 -6.32 -21.56
N PRO A 140 -12.02 -6.72 -21.16
CA PRO A 140 -10.79 -6.09 -21.63
C PRO A 140 -10.55 -6.28 -23.14
N ARG A 141 -11.13 -7.33 -23.77
CA ARG A 141 -10.98 -7.60 -25.21
C ARG A 141 -11.76 -6.62 -26.07
N ALA A 142 -12.96 -6.22 -25.62
CA ALA A 142 -13.78 -5.22 -26.30
C ALA A 142 -13.11 -3.82 -26.33
N LEU A 143 -12.18 -3.56 -25.40
CA LEU A 143 -11.51 -2.27 -25.22
C LEU A 143 -10.05 -2.24 -25.70
N ASN A 144 -9.55 -3.32 -26.33
CA ASN A 144 -8.13 -3.49 -26.72
C ASN A 144 -7.14 -3.31 -25.56
N ILE A 145 -7.55 -3.65 -24.33
CA ILE A 145 -6.67 -3.59 -23.15
C ILE A 145 -5.92 -4.92 -23.08
N VAL A 146 -4.66 -4.92 -23.53
CA VAL A 146 -3.79 -6.10 -23.57
C VAL A 146 -3.18 -6.35 -22.19
N GLY A 147 -3.18 -7.61 -21.72
CA GLY A 147 -2.49 -8.03 -20.49
C GLY A 147 -3.39 -8.14 -19.25
N ALA A 148 -4.70 -8.03 -19.39
CA ALA A 148 -5.67 -8.21 -18.32
C ALA A 148 -6.16 -9.67 -18.22
N THR A 149 -5.22 -10.62 -18.17
CA THR A 149 -5.49 -12.08 -18.25
C THR A 149 -6.55 -12.56 -17.26
N PHE A 150 -6.53 -12.06 -16.02
CA PHE A 150 -7.55 -12.37 -15.01
C PHE A 150 -8.96 -11.96 -15.43
N TRP A 151 -9.10 -10.79 -16.07
CA TRP A 151 -10.40 -10.27 -16.52
C TRP A 151 -10.86 -10.91 -17.83
N GLU A 152 -9.92 -11.31 -18.70
CA GLU A 152 -10.19 -12.09 -19.91
C GLU A 152 -10.80 -13.46 -19.58
N GLU A 153 -10.24 -14.17 -18.60
CA GLU A 153 -10.75 -15.47 -18.11
C GLU A 153 -12.11 -15.34 -17.42
N ARG A 154 -12.29 -14.29 -16.61
CA ARG A 154 -13.56 -14.03 -15.93
C ARG A 154 -14.69 -13.74 -16.93
N ALA A 155 -14.43 -12.90 -17.93
CA ALA A 155 -15.38 -12.59 -19.00
C ALA A 155 -15.76 -13.84 -19.81
N ALA A 156 -14.79 -14.73 -20.08
CA ALA A 156 -15.05 -16.00 -20.76
C ALA A 156 -15.96 -16.94 -19.94
N THR A 157 -15.78 -16.97 -18.62
CA THR A 157 -16.57 -17.83 -17.71
C THR A 157 -18.02 -17.33 -17.56
N SER A 158 -18.23 -16.01 -17.46
CA SER A 158 -19.57 -15.41 -17.43
C SER A 158 -20.34 -15.64 -18.74
N ALA A 159 -19.69 -15.51 -19.90
CA ALA A 159 -20.32 -15.77 -21.19
C ALA A 159 -20.79 -17.22 -21.36
N HIS A 160 -20.08 -18.18 -20.76
CA HIS A 160 -20.44 -19.60 -20.79
C HIS A 160 -21.63 -19.93 -19.87
N THR A 161 -21.84 -19.16 -18.80
CA THR A 161 -22.97 -19.37 -17.87
C THR A 161 -24.29 -18.90 -18.48
N ASP A 162 -24.26 -17.81 -19.23
CA ASP A 162 -25.44 -17.25 -19.91
C ASP A 162 -25.93 -18.10 -21.10
N SER A 163 -25.08 -18.95 -21.69
CA SER A 163 -25.45 -19.85 -22.79
C SER A 163 -26.04 -21.19 -22.31
N VAL A 164 -25.83 -21.57 -21.05
CA VAL A 164 -26.33 -22.83 -20.46
C VAL A 164 -27.64 -22.62 -19.69
N GLY A 165 -27.95 -21.38 -19.30
CA GLY A 165 -29.20 -21.00 -18.63
C GLY A 165 -30.38 -20.67 -19.57
N LYS A 166 -30.24 -20.87 -20.89
CA LYS A 166 -31.31 -20.75 -21.89
C LYS A 166 -31.72 -22.11 -22.44
#